data_AF-A0A428VY58-F1
#
_entry.id   AF-A0A428VY58-F1
#
_cell.length_a   1.000
_cell.length_b   1.000
_cell.length_c   1.000
_cell.angle_alpha   90.00
_cell.angle_beta   90.00
_cell.angle_gamma   90.00
#
_symmetry.space_group_name_H-M   'P 1'
#
loop_
_entity.id
_entity.type
_entity.pdbx_description
1 polymer ?
#
loop_
_entity_poly.entity_id
_entity_poly.type
_entity_poly.pdbx_seq_one_letter_code
_entity_poly.pdbx_strand_id
1 'polypeptide(L)'
;SEEYAVILSVLQRSLAADDRRWTRVAASIKGVTEETTTGVHRLYEMQQQGTLLFPAINVNDSVTKSKFDNKYGCRHSLIDGINRATDVLIGGKVAVVFGYGDVGKGCAESLRGQGARVVVAEVDPICALQAAMDGYQVATMDDVVGTADIFITATGCFDVITSEHMARMKHQAIVGNIGHFDNEIDMAGLARRADVRRINVKPQVDEWRFADGHSVIVL
;
A
#
# COMPACT_ATOMS: atom_id res chain seq x y z
N SER A 1 -3.93 -11.48 -10.98
CA SER A 1 -4.93 -10.82 -10.12
C SER A 1 -6.26 -10.77 -10.84
N GLU A 2 -7.36 -10.50 -10.13
CA GLU A 2 -8.69 -10.26 -10.73
C GLU A 2 -8.65 -9.04 -11.67
N GLU A 3 -7.98 -7.97 -11.26
CA GLU A 3 -7.75 -6.78 -12.09
C GLU A 3 -7.10 -7.13 -13.44
N TYR A 4 -6.05 -7.96 -13.43
CA TYR A 4 -5.37 -8.36 -14.66
C TYR A 4 -6.30 -9.12 -15.62
N ALA A 5 -7.20 -9.96 -15.10
CA ALA A 5 -8.19 -10.64 -15.93
C ALA A 5 -9.17 -9.64 -16.56
N VAL A 6 -9.59 -8.60 -15.83
CA VAL A 6 -10.41 -7.52 -16.37
C VAL A 6 -9.67 -6.77 -17.47
N ILE A 7 -8.40 -6.40 -17.25
CA ILE A 7 -7.55 -5.73 -18.25
C ILE A 7 -7.45 -6.58 -19.53
N LEU A 8 -7.14 -7.87 -19.41
CA LEU A 8 -7.06 -8.78 -20.55
C LEU A 8 -8.39 -8.86 -21.31
N SER A 9 -9.52 -8.91 -20.61
CA SER A 9 -10.85 -8.94 -21.24
C SER A 9 -11.12 -7.65 -22.04
N VAL A 10 -10.70 -6.49 -21.52
CA VAL A 10 -10.84 -5.19 -22.20
C VAL A 10 -9.94 -5.15 -23.44
N LEU A 11 -8.71 -5.63 -23.32
CA LEU A 11 -7.76 -5.70 -24.44
C LEU A 11 -8.26 -6.62 -25.54
N GLN A 12 -8.82 -7.79 -25.21
CA GLN A 12 -9.43 -8.70 -26.18
C GLN A 12 -10.58 -8.04 -26.94
N ARG A 13 -11.49 -7.36 -26.22
CA ARG A 13 -12.58 -6.61 -26.88
C ARG A 13 -12.07 -5.49 -27.78
N SER A 14 -11.03 -4.77 -27.33
CA SER A 14 -10.41 -3.70 -28.12
C SER A 14 -9.76 -4.24 -29.40
N LEU A 15 -9.01 -5.34 -29.30
CA LEU A 15 -8.35 -5.99 -30.44
C LEU A 15 -9.35 -6.55 -31.45
N ALA A 16 -10.47 -7.12 -30.98
CA ALA A 16 -11.53 -7.62 -31.85
C ALA A 16 -12.23 -6.49 -32.63
N ALA A 17 -12.34 -5.30 -32.02
CA ALA A 17 -12.93 -4.13 -32.66
C ALA A 17 -11.98 -3.46 -33.65
N ASP A 18 -10.69 -3.35 -33.29
CA ASP A 18 -9.65 -2.71 -34.11
C ASP A 18 -8.25 -3.14 -33.63
N ASP A 19 -7.65 -4.08 -34.36
CA ASP A 19 -6.37 -4.71 -34.04
C ASP A 19 -5.15 -3.76 -34.16
N ARG A 20 -5.34 -2.58 -34.77
CA ARG A 20 -4.30 -1.57 -34.97
C ARG A 20 -4.48 -0.32 -34.10
N ARG A 21 -5.57 -0.24 -33.32
CA ARG A 21 -5.89 0.92 -32.46
C ARG A 21 -4.70 1.33 -31.60
N TRP A 22 -4.18 0.43 -30.79
CA TRP A 22 -3.11 0.76 -29.83
C TRP A 22 -1.77 1.06 -30.51
N THR A 23 -1.48 0.42 -31.65
CA THR A 23 -0.30 0.77 -32.47
C THR A 23 -0.37 2.21 -32.97
N ARG A 24 -1.52 2.63 -33.51
CA ARG A 24 -1.70 4.01 -33.99
C ARG A 24 -1.68 5.02 -32.84
N VAL A 25 -2.30 4.69 -31.71
CA VAL A 25 -2.28 5.54 -30.51
C VAL A 25 -0.84 5.73 -30.01
N ALA A 26 -0.10 4.64 -29.80
CA ALA A 26 1.28 4.71 -29.34
C ALA A 26 2.17 5.56 -30.25
N ALA A 27 2.04 5.42 -31.57
CA ALA A 27 2.78 6.24 -32.55
C ALA A 27 2.43 7.74 -32.50
N SER A 28 1.27 8.10 -31.95
CA SER A 28 0.84 9.50 -31.81
C SER A 28 1.26 10.15 -30.48
N ILE A 29 1.69 9.35 -29.50
CA ILE A 29 2.08 9.84 -28.17
C ILE A 29 3.49 10.42 -28.24
N LYS A 30 3.63 11.69 -27.82
CA LYS A 30 4.93 12.39 -27.78
C LYS A 30 5.74 12.09 -26.52
N GLY A 31 5.07 11.65 -25.45
CA GLY A 31 5.69 11.22 -24.21
C GLY A 31 4.70 11.08 -23.08
N VAL A 32 5.20 10.63 -21.94
CA VAL A 32 4.45 10.47 -20.68
C VAL A 32 5.21 11.13 -19.52
N THR A 33 4.48 11.69 -18.56
CA THR A 33 5.02 12.19 -17.29
C THR A 33 4.45 11.34 -16.18
N GLU A 34 5.29 10.59 -15.48
CA GLU A 34 4.85 9.65 -14.45
C GLU A 34 5.22 10.17 -13.06
N GLU A 35 4.25 10.10 -12.17
CA GLU A 35 4.27 10.79 -10.88
C GLU A 35 4.60 9.85 -9.73
N THR A 36 4.37 8.55 -9.86
CA THR A 36 4.47 7.60 -8.74
C THR A 36 5.72 6.75 -8.81
N THR A 37 6.25 6.35 -7.64
CA THR A 37 7.43 5.47 -7.56
C THR A 37 7.23 4.17 -8.35
N THR A 38 6.07 3.52 -8.19
CA THR A 38 5.76 2.26 -8.88
C THR A 38 5.62 2.43 -10.40
N GLY A 39 4.99 3.50 -10.85
CA GLY A 39 4.92 3.83 -12.28
C GLY A 39 6.30 4.08 -12.88
N VAL A 40 7.17 4.81 -12.16
CA VAL A 40 8.56 5.07 -12.55
C VAL A 40 9.36 3.76 -12.65
N HIS A 41 9.20 2.81 -11.73
CA HIS A 41 9.83 1.50 -11.83
C HIS A 41 9.45 0.77 -13.12
N ARG A 42 8.15 0.76 -13.48
CA ARG A 42 7.67 0.15 -14.73
C ARG A 42 8.27 0.83 -15.97
N LEU A 43 8.41 2.16 -15.94
CA LEU A 43 9.06 2.89 -17.05
C LEU A 43 10.54 2.51 -17.21
N TYR A 44 11.28 2.39 -16.10
CA TYR A 44 12.67 1.94 -16.15
C TYR A 44 12.80 0.49 -16.62
N GLU A 45 11.91 -0.42 -16.19
CA GLU A 45 11.87 -1.79 -16.70
C GLU A 45 11.64 -1.81 -18.22
N MET A 46 10.65 -1.06 -18.71
CA MET A 46 10.38 -0.95 -20.14
C MET A 46 11.56 -0.34 -20.91
N GLN A 47 12.22 0.67 -20.33
CA GLN A 47 13.40 1.29 -20.94
C GLN A 47 14.56 0.29 -21.04
N GLN A 48 14.85 -0.46 -19.97
CA GLN A 48 15.91 -1.48 -19.94
C GLN A 48 15.64 -2.63 -20.92
N GLN A 49 14.37 -2.99 -21.11
CA GLN A 49 13.93 -4.01 -22.06
C GLN A 49 13.81 -3.51 -23.51
N GLY A 50 13.96 -2.19 -23.74
CA GLY A 50 13.75 -1.59 -25.06
C GLY A 50 12.28 -1.61 -25.53
N THR A 51 11.33 -1.78 -24.61
CA THR A 51 9.89 -1.83 -24.89
C THR A 51 9.17 -0.49 -24.66
N LEU A 52 9.86 0.51 -24.11
CA LEU A 52 9.33 1.86 -23.94
C LEU A 52 9.15 2.56 -25.31
N LEU A 53 7.90 2.77 -25.71
CA LEU A 53 7.57 3.23 -27.08
C LEU A 53 7.72 4.73 -27.32
N PHE A 54 7.81 5.54 -26.25
CA PHE A 54 7.91 6.99 -26.33
C PHE A 54 8.64 7.55 -25.10
N PRO A 55 9.17 8.79 -25.18
CA PRO A 55 9.89 9.42 -24.07
C PRO A 55 9.06 9.46 -22.78
N ALA A 56 9.72 9.25 -21.66
CA ALA A 56 9.10 9.35 -20.34
C ALA A 56 9.87 10.33 -19.45
N ILE A 57 9.12 11.14 -18.69
CA ILE A 57 9.67 12.03 -17.66
C ILE A 57 9.28 11.45 -16.30
N ASN A 58 10.30 11.11 -15.53
CA ASN A 58 10.17 10.77 -14.12
C ASN A 58 9.95 12.06 -13.32
N VAL A 59 8.70 12.35 -12.97
CA VAL A 59 8.34 13.49 -12.13
C VAL A 59 8.52 13.15 -10.66
N ASN A 60 8.31 11.87 -10.29
CA ASN A 60 8.40 11.40 -8.90
C ASN A 60 9.71 11.80 -8.21
N ASP A 61 10.84 11.63 -8.90
CA ASP A 61 12.17 11.85 -8.32
C ASP A 61 12.58 13.33 -8.29
N SER A 62 11.71 14.23 -8.76
CA SER A 62 11.86 15.66 -8.47
C SER A 62 11.84 15.88 -6.95
N VAL A 63 12.75 16.68 -6.42
CA VAL A 63 12.85 16.94 -4.98
C VAL A 63 11.55 17.51 -4.41
N THR A 64 10.92 18.42 -5.15
CA THR A 64 9.62 19.04 -4.80
C THR A 64 8.44 18.09 -4.89
N LYS A 65 8.61 16.89 -5.46
CA LYS A 65 7.61 15.82 -5.47
C LYS A 65 7.95 14.83 -4.37
N SER A 66 8.97 13.99 -4.55
CA SER A 66 9.31 12.90 -3.61
C SER A 66 9.44 13.35 -2.16
N LYS A 67 10.11 14.47 -1.88
CA LYS A 67 10.35 14.93 -0.50
C LYS A 67 9.21 15.75 0.09
N PHE A 68 8.18 16.06 -0.69
CA PHE A 68 7.01 16.80 -0.24
C PHE A 68 5.75 15.98 -0.28
N ASP A 69 5.34 15.53 -1.47
CA ASP A 69 4.11 14.77 -1.69
C ASP A 69 4.16 13.44 -0.90
N ASN A 70 5.13 12.59 -1.20
CA ASN A 70 5.22 11.27 -0.56
C ASN A 70 5.38 11.37 0.96
N LYS A 71 6.14 12.35 1.46
CA LYS A 71 6.39 12.49 2.90
C LYS A 71 5.31 13.30 3.61
N TYR A 72 5.18 14.58 3.28
CA TYR A 72 4.28 15.49 4.01
C TYR A 72 2.81 15.30 3.63
N GLY A 73 2.53 14.88 2.39
CA GLY A 73 1.19 14.50 1.97
C GLY A 73 0.68 13.31 2.81
N CYS A 74 1.43 12.21 2.83
CA CYS A 74 1.08 11.03 3.63
C CYS A 74 1.06 11.32 5.14
N ARG A 75 1.94 12.19 5.64
CA ARG A 75 1.90 12.64 7.05
C ARG A 75 0.57 13.33 7.40
N HIS A 76 -0.07 13.99 6.44
CA HIS A 76 -1.38 14.62 6.63
C HIS A 76 -2.53 13.65 6.41
N SER A 77 -2.51 12.91 5.29
CA SER A 77 -3.66 12.13 4.82
C SER A 77 -3.82 10.77 5.51
N LEU A 78 -2.75 10.15 6.01
CA LEU A 78 -2.86 8.83 6.65
C LEU A 78 -3.82 8.86 7.85
N ILE A 79 -3.57 9.78 8.77
CA ILE A 79 -4.35 9.91 10.01
C ILE A 79 -5.77 10.37 9.69
N ASP A 80 -5.94 11.27 8.70
CA ASP A 80 -7.27 11.68 8.24
C ASP A 80 -8.08 10.49 7.71
N GLY A 81 -7.48 9.64 6.88
CA GLY A 81 -8.12 8.41 6.38
C GLY A 81 -8.53 7.46 7.50
N ILE A 82 -7.61 7.15 8.42
CA ILE A 82 -7.89 6.28 9.58
C ILE A 82 -9.01 6.85 10.45
N ASN A 83 -8.98 8.15 10.74
CA ASN A 83 -9.98 8.81 11.57
C ASN A 83 -11.37 8.80 10.90
N ARG A 84 -11.47 9.19 9.61
CA ARG A 84 -12.76 9.14 8.90
C ARG A 84 -13.31 7.73 8.77
N ALA A 85 -12.43 6.74 8.67
CA ALA A 85 -12.83 5.34 8.56
C ALA A 85 -13.29 4.76 9.89
N THR A 86 -12.58 5.02 10.99
CA THR A 86 -12.73 4.23 12.23
C THR A 86 -13.05 5.05 13.48
N ASP A 87 -12.84 6.38 13.45
CA ASP A 87 -12.93 7.27 14.61
C ASP A 87 -12.11 6.76 15.82
N VAL A 88 -11.09 5.94 15.57
CA VAL A 88 -10.34 5.24 16.61
C VAL A 88 -9.43 6.21 17.39
N LEU A 89 -9.32 6.01 18.70
CA LEU A 89 -8.27 6.66 19.48
C LEU A 89 -6.90 6.08 19.10
N ILE A 90 -6.05 6.88 18.47
CA ILE A 90 -4.69 6.48 18.06
C ILE A 90 -3.68 6.55 19.22
N GLY A 91 -3.85 7.52 20.14
CA GLY A 91 -2.97 7.70 21.28
C GLY A 91 -2.87 6.45 22.16
N GLY A 92 -1.64 6.01 22.46
CA GLY A 92 -1.37 4.81 23.27
C GLY A 92 -1.46 3.48 22.50
N LYS A 93 -1.95 3.47 21.25
CA LYS A 93 -1.98 2.28 20.41
C LYS A 93 -0.62 1.93 19.84
N VAL A 94 -0.45 0.67 19.48
CA VAL A 94 0.73 0.18 18.76
C VAL A 94 0.41 0.20 17.27
N ALA A 95 1.14 1.02 16.52
CA ALA A 95 0.97 1.13 15.07
C ALA A 95 2.23 0.62 14.35
N VAL A 96 2.07 -0.28 13.40
CA VAL A 96 3.14 -0.87 12.60
C VAL A 96 3.11 -0.25 11.21
N VAL A 97 4.25 0.27 10.76
CA VAL A 97 4.43 0.76 9.39
C VAL A 97 5.41 -0.16 8.67
N PHE A 98 4.95 -0.80 7.60
CA PHE A 98 5.78 -1.64 6.74
C PHE A 98 6.36 -0.80 5.61
N GLY A 99 7.68 -0.68 5.58
CA GLY A 99 8.40 0.25 4.71
C GLY A 99 8.62 1.61 5.37
N TYR A 100 9.84 2.11 5.24
CA TYR A 100 10.35 3.35 5.79
C TYR A 100 11.05 4.20 4.71
N GLY A 101 10.55 4.10 3.47
CA GLY A 101 10.81 5.06 2.40
C GLY A 101 10.18 6.44 2.68
N ASP A 102 10.03 7.28 1.66
CA ASP A 102 9.49 8.64 1.85
C ASP A 102 8.05 8.63 2.40
N VAL A 103 7.21 7.70 1.90
CA VAL A 103 5.83 7.48 2.40
C VAL A 103 5.85 7.01 3.86
N GLY A 104 6.56 5.90 4.13
CA GLY A 104 6.65 5.32 5.47
C GLY A 104 7.17 6.30 6.53
N LYS A 105 8.13 7.16 6.18
CA LYS A 105 8.60 8.25 7.06
C LYS A 105 7.48 9.23 7.42
N GLY A 106 6.68 9.65 6.45
CA GLY A 106 5.52 10.52 6.68
C GLY A 106 4.46 9.85 7.57
N CYS A 107 4.16 8.58 7.27
CA CYS A 107 3.23 7.76 8.04
C CYS A 107 3.65 7.63 9.51
N ALA A 108 4.89 7.21 9.77
CA ALA A 108 5.43 7.05 11.11
C ALA A 108 5.41 8.36 11.92
N GLU A 109 5.81 9.48 11.29
CA GLU A 109 5.80 10.80 11.92
C GLU A 109 4.38 11.21 12.35
N SER A 110 3.38 10.96 11.49
CA SER A 110 1.98 11.29 11.78
C SER A 110 1.39 10.46 12.92
N LEU A 111 1.64 9.14 12.92
CA LEU A 111 1.16 8.22 13.96
C LEU A 111 1.79 8.55 15.32
N ARG A 112 3.10 8.80 15.34
CA ARG A 112 3.79 9.26 16.55
C ARG A 112 3.24 10.60 17.03
N GLY A 113 2.94 11.52 16.12
CA GLY A 113 2.35 12.82 16.43
C GLY A 113 0.98 12.72 17.10
N GLN A 114 0.23 11.64 16.85
CA GLN A 114 -1.02 11.32 17.54
C GLN A 114 -0.83 10.53 18.85
N GLY A 115 0.41 10.29 19.27
CA GLY A 115 0.74 9.57 20.50
C GLY A 115 0.74 8.05 20.37
N ALA A 116 0.75 7.49 19.15
CA ALA A 116 0.93 6.05 18.97
C ALA A 116 2.37 5.62 19.28
N ARG A 117 2.52 4.39 19.79
CA ARG A 117 3.81 3.69 19.79
C ARG A 117 4.05 3.08 18.41
N VAL A 118 4.91 3.73 17.64
CA VAL A 118 5.19 3.31 16.26
C VAL A 118 6.31 2.28 16.22
N VAL A 119 6.05 1.21 15.47
CA VAL A 119 7.01 0.15 15.11
C VAL A 119 7.18 0.15 13.60
N VAL A 120 8.39 -0.06 13.11
CA VAL A 120 8.71 -0.11 11.69
C VAL A 120 9.19 -1.51 11.31
N ALA A 121 8.72 -2.01 10.19
CA ALA A 121 9.26 -3.21 9.55
C ALA A 121 9.94 -2.81 8.24
N GLU A 122 11.21 -3.17 8.08
CA GLU A 122 12.02 -2.77 6.94
C GLU A 122 12.96 -3.89 6.48
N VAL A 123 13.18 -3.95 5.17
CA VAL A 123 14.12 -4.86 4.50
C VAL A 123 15.43 -4.14 4.17
N ASP A 124 15.39 -2.81 3.95
CA ASP A 124 16.58 -2.02 3.68
C ASP A 124 17.27 -1.65 5.02
N PRO A 125 18.53 -2.04 5.24
CA PRO A 125 19.22 -1.79 6.52
C PRO A 125 19.50 -0.31 6.78
N ILE A 126 19.62 0.52 5.75
CA ILE A 126 19.81 1.97 5.88
C ILE A 126 18.49 2.60 6.34
N CYS A 127 17.38 2.22 5.72
CA CYS A 127 16.06 2.72 6.12
C CYS A 127 15.67 2.24 7.52
N ALA A 128 15.98 0.98 7.87
CA ALA A 128 15.83 0.45 9.22
C ALA A 128 16.66 1.23 10.24
N LEU A 129 17.93 1.52 9.94
CA LEU A 129 18.78 2.31 10.83
C LEU A 129 18.25 3.74 11.01
N GLN A 130 17.72 4.36 9.96
CA GLN A 130 17.04 5.66 10.06
C GLN A 130 15.84 5.59 11.00
N ALA A 131 14.98 4.57 10.86
CA ALA A 131 13.83 4.39 11.74
C ALA A 131 14.25 4.23 13.21
N ALA A 132 15.30 3.44 13.47
CA ALA A 132 15.85 3.27 14.81
C ALA A 132 16.40 4.58 15.39
N MET A 133 17.12 5.37 14.59
CA MET A 133 17.65 6.68 15.01
C MET A 133 16.56 7.73 15.24
N ASP A 134 15.45 7.64 14.52
CA ASP A 134 14.25 8.46 14.77
C ASP A 134 13.51 8.02 16.04
N GLY A 135 13.92 6.90 16.68
CA GLY A 135 13.38 6.40 17.95
C GLY A 135 12.22 5.41 17.78
N TYR A 136 12.05 4.83 16.59
CA TYR A 136 11.10 3.75 16.35
C TYR A 136 11.73 2.39 16.63
N GLN A 137 10.97 1.48 17.22
CA GLN A 137 11.37 0.08 17.26
C GLN A 137 11.36 -0.47 15.84
N VAL A 138 12.43 -1.16 15.43
CA VAL A 138 12.44 -1.95 14.20
C VAL A 138 12.18 -3.40 14.56
N ALA A 139 11.17 -4.02 13.94
CA ALA A 139 10.75 -5.39 14.23
C ALA A 139 10.22 -6.09 12.96
N THR A 140 10.07 -7.41 13.02
CA THR A 140 9.44 -8.17 11.94
C THR A 140 7.93 -8.26 12.14
N MET A 141 7.20 -8.66 11.08
CA MET A 141 5.75 -8.94 11.17
C MET A 141 5.44 -9.92 12.31
N ASP A 142 6.21 -11.00 12.42
CA ASP A 142 5.96 -12.06 13.40
C ASP A 142 6.08 -11.57 14.85
N ASP A 143 6.94 -10.59 15.11
CA ASP A 143 7.13 -10.01 16.45
C ASP A 143 5.92 -9.19 16.92
N VAL A 144 5.15 -8.62 15.98
CA VAL A 144 4.13 -7.60 16.27
C VAL A 144 2.70 -8.03 15.96
N VAL A 145 2.51 -9.03 15.08
CA VAL A 145 1.20 -9.41 14.54
C VAL A 145 0.14 -9.65 15.61
N GLY A 146 0.49 -10.29 16.73
CA GLY A 146 -0.45 -10.61 17.80
C GLY A 146 -0.73 -9.46 18.79
N THR A 147 -0.01 -8.34 18.72
CA THR A 147 -0.09 -7.28 19.74
C THR A 147 -0.42 -5.91 19.18
N ALA A 148 -0.08 -5.63 17.92
CA ALA A 148 -0.32 -4.34 17.28
C ALA A 148 -1.81 -4.07 17.02
N ASP A 149 -2.17 -2.78 17.03
CA ASP A 149 -3.53 -2.29 16.81
C ASP A 149 -3.79 -1.86 15.37
N ILE A 150 -2.78 -1.26 14.73
CA ILE A 150 -2.88 -0.62 13.42
C ILE A 150 -1.72 -1.12 12.56
N PHE A 151 -2.00 -1.57 11.34
CA PHE A 151 -1.03 -2.09 10.40
C PHE A 151 -1.15 -1.31 9.08
N ILE A 152 -0.10 -0.59 8.71
CA ILE A 152 -0.07 0.24 7.50
C ILE A 152 1.06 -0.21 6.59
N THR A 153 0.72 -0.62 5.36
CA THR A 153 1.71 -0.95 4.32
C THR A 153 2.05 0.28 3.48
N ALA A 154 3.34 0.52 3.26
CA ALA A 154 3.89 1.66 2.54
C ALA A 154 5.16 1.26 1.76
N THR A 155 5.18 0.05 1.19
CA THR A 155 6.38 -0.57 0.61
C THR A 155 6.48 -0.44 -0.90
N GLY A 156 5.34 -0.40 -1.61
CA GLY A 156 5.29 -0.61 -3.05
C GLY A 156 5.57 -2.05 -3.49
N CYS A 157 5.63 -3.01 -2.57
CA CYS A 157 5.88 -4.43 -2.81
C CYS A 157 4.57 -5.23 -2.93
N PHE A 158 4.63 -6.54 -2.69
CA PHE A 158 3.49 -7.45 -2.75
C PHE A 158 3.54 -8.40 -1.55
N ASP A 159 2.38 -8.89 -1.11
CA ASP A 159 2.23 -9.89 -0.04
C ASP A 159 2.93 -9.52 1.28
N VAL A 160 2.93 -8.22 1.62
CA VAL A 160 3.50 -7.70 2.87
C VAL A 160 2.65 -8.16 4.06
N ILE A 161 1.33 -8.06 3.92
CA ILE A 161 0.35 -8.58 4.89
C ILE A 161 -0.46 -9.68 4.21
N THR A 162 -0.21 -10.92 4.61
CA THR A 162 -0.94 -12.08 4.06
C THR A 162 -2.24 -12.33 4.82
N SER A 163 -3.12 -13.15 4.24
CA SER A 163 -4.33 -13.63 4.95
C SER A 163 -4.01 -14.45 6.21
N GLU A 164 -2.83 -15.08 6.27
CA GLU A 164 -2.33 -15.80 7.46
C GLU A 164 -1.87 -14.83 8.56
N HIS A 165 -1.24 -13.71 8.20
CA HIS A 165 -0.93 -12.65 9.16
C HIS A 165 -2.21 -12.09 9.77
N MET A 166 -3.21 -11.78 8.94
CA MET A 166 -4.50 -11.24 9.41
C MET A 166 -5.23 -12.19 10.37
N ALA A 167 -5.16 -13.51 10.14
CA ALA A 167 -5.73 -14.52 11.04
C ALA A 167 -5.05 -14.60 12.42
N ARG A 168 -3.84 -14.05 12.56
CA ARG A 168 -3.07 -13.99 13.82
C ARG A 168 -3.18 -12.64 14.52
N MET A 169 -3.88 -11.67 13.91
CA MET A 169 -4.06 -10.36 14.50
C MET A 169 -5.07 -10.41 15.65
N LYS A 170 -4.95 -9.47 16.58
CA LYS A 170 -5.94 -9.34 17.65
C LYS A 170 -7.28 -8.84 17.11
N HIS A 171 -8.35 -9.10 17.86
CA HIS A 171 -9.68 -8.60 17.54
C HIS A 171 -9.67 -7.07 17.36
N GLN A 172 -10.32 -6.62 16.29
CA GLN A 172 -10.43 -5.23 15.83
C GLN A 172 -9.11 -4.55 15.49
N ALA A 173 -8.07 -5.31 15.14
CA ALA A 173 -6.90 -4.74 14.48
C ALA A 173 -7.32 -4.06 13.17
N ILE A 174 -6.75 -2.88 12.90
CA ILE A 174 -7.00 -2.09 11.70
C ILE A 174 -5.87 -2.35 10.71
N VAL A 175 -6.21 -2.69 9.49
CA VAL A 175 -5.28 -2.96 8.39
C VAL A 175 -5.58 -1.99 7.26
N GLY A 176 -4.57 -1.29 6.78
CA GLY A 176 -4.71 -0.36 5.67
C GLY A 176 -3.45 -0.32 4.81
N ASN A 177 -3.63 0.13 3.57
CA ASN A 177 -2.54 0.31 2.61
C ASN A 177 -2.49 1.77 2.16
N ILE A 178 -1.29 2.36 2.17
CA ILE A 178 -1.03 3.69 1.61
C ILE A 178 0.08 3.64 0.54
N GLY A 179 0.47 2.43 0.13
CA GLY A 179 1.24 2.19 -1.08
C GLY A 179 0.40 2.32 -2.35
N HIS A 180 0.97 1.88 -3.48
CA HIS A 180 0.41 2.20 -4.78
C HIS A 180 -0.69 1.25 -5.26
N PHE A 181 -0.55 -0.06 -5.01
CA PHE A 181 -1.51 -1.08 -5.42
C PHE A 181 -2.06 -1.83 -4.20
N ASP A 182 -3.25 -2.42 -4.35
CA ASP A 182 -3.96 -3.19 -3.33
C ASP A 182 -3.24 -4.50 -2.94
N ASN A 183 -2.27 -4.94 -3.74
CA ASN A 183 -1.56 -6.21 -3.58
C ASN A 183 -0.46 -6.22 -2.49
N GLU A 184 -0.23 -5.11 -1.78
CA GLU A 184 0.55 -5.15 -0.54
C GLU A 184 -0.15 -5.98 0.55
N ILE A 185 -1.48 -6.08 0.48
CA ILE A 185 -2.32 -6.89 1.37
C ILE A 185 -2.99 -7.98 0.53
N ASP A 186 -2.90 -9.23 0.99
CA ASP A 186 -3.54 -10.38 0.34
C ASP A 186 -5.06 -10.41 0.59
N MET A 187 -5.78 -9.46 0.01
CA MET A 187 -7.24 -9.39 0.09
C MET A 187 -7.93 -10.51 -0.69
N ALA A 188 -7.32 -10.94 -1.80
CA ALA A 188 -7.83 -12.05 -2.59
C ALA A 188 -7.75 -13.38 -1.84
N GLY A 189 -6.66 -13.64 -1.12
CA GLY A 189 -6.51 -14.79 -0.24
C GLY A 189 -7.50 -14.72 0.91
N LEU A 190 -7.65 -13.55 1.56
CA LEU A 190 -8.62 -13.35 2.63
C LEU A 190 -10.06 -13.63 2.17
N ALA A 191 -10.44 -13.16 0.98
CA ALA A 191 -11.76 -13.38 0.39
C ALA A 191 -12.05 -14.85 0.01
N ARG A 192 -11.02 -15.66 -0.25
CA ARG A 192 -11.17 -17.08 -0.58
C ARG A 192 -11.27 -17.99 0.64
N ARG A 193 -10.97 -17.48 1.84
CA ARG A 193 -11.01 -18.26 3.06
C ARG A 193 -12.46 -18.64 3.41
N ALA A 194 -12.68 -19.93 3.63
CA ALA A 194 -14.01 -20.45 3.99
C ALA A 194 -14.41 -20.11 5.43
N ASP A 195 -13.42 -19.81 6.29
CA ASP A 195 -13.58 -19.51 7.71
C ASP A 195 -13.67 -18.00 8.00
N VAL A 196 -13.73 -17.16 6.96
CA VAL A 196 -13.80 -15.70 7.10
C VAL A 196 -15.03 -15.15 6.41
N ARG A 197 -15.71 -14.23 7.09
CA ARG A 197 -16.88 -13.53 6.56
C ARG A 197 -16.62 -12.03 6.51
N ARG A 198 -16.79 -11.43 5.33
CA ARG A 198 -16.84 -9.99 5.14
C ARG A 198 -18.18 -9.42 5.62
N ILE A 199 -18.13 -8.36 6.41
CA ILE A 199 -19.26 -7.59 6.90
C ILE A 199 -18.97 -6.13 6.58
N ASN A 200 -19.73 -5.55 5.66
CA ASN A 200 -19.56 -4.13 5.33
C ASN A 200 -20.09 -3.26 6.48
N VAL A 201 -19.25 -2.36 6.99
CA VAL A 201 -19.62 -1.41 8.05
C VAL A 201 -20.15 -0.13 7.42
N LYS A 202 -19.38 0.43 6.49
CA LYS A 202 -19.72 1.61 5.68
C LYS A 202 -18.88 1.60 4.38
N PRO A 203 -19.08 2.56 3.46
CA PRO A 203 -18.21 2.66 2.28
C PRO A 203 -16.73 2.68 2.67
N GLN A 204 -15.93 1.82 2.01
CA GLN A 204 -14.48 1.68 2.23
C GLN A 204 -14.08 1.18 3.64
N VAL A 205 -15.02 0.60 4.40
CA VAL A 205 -14.70 -0.01 5.70
C VAL A 205 -15.42 -1.34 5.84
N ASP A 206 -14.64 -2.41 5.93
CA ASP A 206 -15.15 -3.77 6.06
C ASP A 206 -14.55 -4.46 7.29
N GLU A 207 -15.42 -5.09 8.08
CA GLU A 207 -15.01 -6.04 9.11
C GLU A 207 -14.87 -7.43 8.47
N TRP A 208 -13.74 -8.09 8.68
CA TRP A 208 -13.49 -9.46 8.28
C TRP A 208 -13.45 -10.34 9.53
N ARG A 209 -14.53 -11.10 9.74
CA ARG A 209 -14.74 -11.91 10.93
C ARG A 209 -14.33 -13.36 10.71
N PHE A 210 -13.44 -13.87 11.55
CA PHE A 210 -12.95 -15.24 11.55
C PHE A 210 -13.88 -16.17 12.36
N ALA A 211 -13.75 -17.48 12.13
CA ALA A 211 -14.62 -18.49 12.73
C ALA A 211 -14.50 -18.60 14.26
N ASP A 212 -13.36 -18.21 14.84
CA ASP A 212 -13.13 -18.14 16.29
C ASP A 212 -13.76 -16.89 16.95
N GLY A 213 -14.36 -16.01 16.16
CA GLY A 213 -15.09 -14.82 16.60
C GLY A 213 -14.28 -13.53 16.61
N HIS A 214 -12.95 -13.59 16.45
CA HIS A 214 -12.18 -12.35 16.28
C HIS A 214 -12.39 -11.78 14.87
N SER A 215 -11.97 -10.53 14.67
CA SER A 215 -12.13 -9.86 13.39
C SER A 215 -11.06 -8.80 13.20
N VAL A 216 -10.80 -8.44 11.95
CA VAL A 216 -9.95 -7.32 11.56
C VAL A 216 -10.78 -6.31 10.77
N ILE A 217 -10.42 -5.04 10.85
CA ILE A 217 -11.03 -3.94 10.09
C ILE A 217 -10.08 -3.63 8.94
N VAL A 218 -10.56 -3.74 7.70
CA VAL A 218 -9.78 -3.43 6.51
C VAL A 218 -10.27 -2.13 5.88
N LEU A 219 -9.30 -1.27 5.55
CA LEU A 219 -9.47 0.06 4.95
C LEU A 219 -8.94 0.07 3.51
#